data_AF-A0A6G0XMB7-F1
#
_entry.id   AF-A0A6G0XMB7-F1
#
_cell.length_a   1.000
_cell.length_b   1.000
_cell.length_c   1.000
_cell.angle_alpha   90.00
_cell.angle_beta   90.00
_cell.angle_gamma   90.00
#
_symmetry.space_group_name_H-M   'P 1'
#
loop_
_entity.id
_entity.type
_entity.pdbx_description
1 polymer ?
#
loop_
_entity_poly.entity_id
_entity_poly.type
_entity_poly.pdbx_seq_one_letter_code
_entity_poly.pdbx_strand_id
1 'polypeptide(L)'
;MATKVEVDVLPFYVNLFLLNASDVVQAQIDSKLKKHSVMNFLAGSVAKLAVKDEKVTSQIATQLETQLPQKLAEMGLGVTCKKVFLQGSFVVFECHLQHMELRELILKAQGETFAAHFQALLDAIDNLGLGEAKDNVHAKVTEKVSAALLEKLESVLPEKLGQAGVEVSVVVRTAADQAPFFFDFLTSIAQ
;
A
#
# COMPACT_ATOMS: atom_id res chain seq x y z
N MET A 1 -23.00 4.29 -15.49
CA MET A 1 -22.73 3.63 -14.20
C MET A 1 -21.25 3.25 -14.19
N ALA A 2 -20.56 3.33 -13.05
CA ALA A 2 -19.19 2.82 -12.97
C ALA A 2 -19.24 1.29 -13.02
N THR A 3 -18.46 0.67 -13.91
CA THR A 3 -18.36 -0.79 -14.00
C THR A 3 -17.39 -1.26 -12.92
N LYS A 4 -17.97 -1.62 -11.77
CA LYS A 4 -17.26 -2.34 -10.71
C LYS A 4 -17.02 -3.77 -11.16
N VAL A 5 -15.76 -4.17 -11.24
CA VAL A 5 -15.35 -5.54 -11.55
C VAL A 5 -14.86 -6.18 -10.27
N GLU A 6 -15.59 -7.15 -9.76
CA GLU A 6 -15.10 -8.03 -8.69
C GLU A 6 -13.95 -8.86 -9.24
N VAL A 7 -12.89 -9.01 -8.45
CA VAL A 7 -11.71 -9.77 -8.85
C VAL A 7 -11.44 -10.88 -7.86
N ASP A 8 -11.07 -12.03 -8.40
CA ASP A 8 -10.59 -13.17 -7.64
C ASP A 8 -9.09 -13.33 -7.92
N VAL A 9 -8.29 -12.54 -7.20
CA VAL A 9 -6.83 -12.59 -7.29
C VAL A 9 -6.25 -12.99 -5.95
N LEU A 10 -5.16 -13.75 -5.99
CA LEU A 10 -4.42 -14.09 -4.78
C LEU A 10 -3.94 -12.82 -4.06
N PRO A 11 -3.83 -12.86 -2.72
CA PRO A 11 -3.29 -11.75 -1.98
C PRO A 11 -1.86 -11.41 -2.42
N PHE A 12 -1.48 -10.17 -2.18
CA PHE A 12 -0.11 -9.71 -2.28
C PHE A 12 0.33 -9.13 -0.94
N TYR A 13 1.64 -9.03 -0.76
CA TYR A 13 2.24 -8.65 0.50
C TYR A 13 3.06 -7.38 0.32
N VAL A 14 2.83 -6.41 1.19
CA VAL A 14 3.59 -5.16 1.25
C VAL A 14 4.55 -5.26 2.44
N ASN A 15 5.83 -5.44 2.14
CA ASN A 15 6.92 -5.51 3.10
C ASN A 15 7.50 -4.11 3.27
N LEU A 16 7.38 -3.55 4.47
CA LEU A 16 7.75 -2.16 4.75
C LEU A 16 8.84 -2.11 5.82
N PHE A 17 9.93 -1.40 5.50
CA PHE A 17 11.06 -1.15 6.40
C PHE A 17 11.08 0.32 6.78
N LEU A 18 10.87 0.63 8.05
CA LEU A 18 10.97 1.99 8.56
C LEU A 18 12.45 2.37 8.74
N LEU A 19 12.93 3.34 7.95
CA LEU A 19 14.34 3.72 7.88
C LEU A 19 14.73 4.79 8.90
N ASN A 20 13.81 5.70 9.23
CA ASN A 20 14.08 6.85 10.10
C ASN A 20 13.24 6.84 11.39
N ALA A 21 13.01 5.67 11.98
CA ALA A 21 12.14 5.50 13.16
C ALA A 21 12.48 6.48 14.29
N SER A 22 13.77 6.70 14.58
CA SER A 22 14.24 7.63 15.62
C SER A 22 13.87 9.08 15.34
N ASP A 23 13.89 9.50 14.08
CA ASP A 23 13.67 10.90 13.69
C ASP A 23 12.17 11.22 13.69
N VAL A 24 11.34 10.24 13.31
CA VAL A 24 9.87 10.32 13.42
C VAL A 24 9.45 10.41 14.89
N VAL A 25 10.08 9.65 15.79
CA VAL A 25 9.84 9.74 17.24
C VAL A 25 10.12 11.15 17.74
N GLN A 26 11.29 11.70 17.40
CA GLN A 26 11.69 13.04 17.84
C GLN A 26 10.71 14.11 17.35
N ALA A 27 10.29 14.05 16.09
CA ALA A 27 9.31 15.00 15.52
C ALA A 27 7.91 14.88 16.18
N GLN A 28 7.47 13.66 16.52
CA GLN A 28 6.20 13.45 17.25
C GLN A 28 6.28 13.93 18.70
N ILE A 29 7.42 13.74 19.38
CA ILE A 29 7.65 14.25 20.72
C ILE A 29 7.68 15.78 20.69
N ASP A 30 8.44 16.39 19.77
CA ASP A 30 8.54 17.84 19.66
C ASP A 30 7.18 18.48 19.32
N SER A 31 6.36 17.86 18.47
CA SER A 31 5.02 18.36 18.14
C SER A 31 4.02 18.21 19.30
N LYS A 32 4.15 17.17 20.15
CA LYS A 32 3.35 17.01 21.37
C LYS A 32 3.83 17.94 22.50
N LEU A 33 5.13 18.18 22.61
CA LEU A 33 5.73 19.07 23.61
C LEU A 33 5.50 20.55 23.28
N LYS A 34 5.37 20.94 22.00
CA LYS A 34 5.00 22.31 21.60
C LYS A 34 3.62 22.76 22.09
N LYS A 35 2.75 21.86 22.59
CA LYS A 35 1.46 22.22 23.22
C LYS A 35 1.55 22.43 24.74
N HIS A 36 2.62 22.01 25.40
CA HIS A 36 2.83 22.25 26.84
C HIS A 36 4.17 22.95 27.04
N SER A 37 4.18 24.24 26.72
CA SER A 37 5.27 25.13 27.06
C SER A 37 5.45 25.13 28.60
N VAL A 38 6.70 25.06 29.06
CA VAL A 38 7.15 25.43 30.42
C VAL A 38 7.25 24.33 31.51
N MET A 39 7.49 23.03 31.23
CA MET A 39 8.05 22.20 32.32
C MET A 39 9.06 21.12 31.89
N ASN A 40 10.31 21.40 32.28
CA ASN A 40 11.40 20.47 32.59
C ASN A 40 12.25 19.94 31.42
N PHE A 41 12.92 20.90 30.80
CA PHE A 41 14.37 20.85 30.53
C PHE A 41 15.11 20.31 31.77
N LEU A 42 15.43 19.00 31.78
CA LEU A 42 16.52 18.30 32.50
C LEU A 42 16.15 16.82 32.76
N ALA A 43 16.33 15.99 31.73
CA ALA A 43 16.62 14.55 31.79
C ALA A 43 17.01 14.14 30.36
N GLY A 44 18.22 14.45 29.86
CA GLY A 44 19.46 13.92 30.40
C GLY A 44 19.55 12.44 30.02
N SER A 45 20.16 12.15 28.87
CA SER A 45 20.39 10.81 28.27
C SER A 45 19.30 10.34 27.29
N VAL A 46 19.19 11.03 26.15
CA VAL A 46 18.65 10.40 24.93
C VAL A 46 19.64 9.31 24.53
N ALA A 47 19.28 8.07 24.82
CA ALA A 47 19.96 6.87 24.38
C ALA A 47 20.02 6.87 22.84
N LYS A 48 21.12 7.37 22.30
CA LYS A 48 21.54 7.12 20.92
C LYS A 48 21.82 5.62 20.79
N LEU A 49 21.51 5.09 19.61
CA LEU A 49 21.56 3.69 19.16
C LEU A 49 20.29 2.86 19.43
N ALA A 50 19.59 2.61 18.32
CA ALA A 50 18.63 1.51 18.16
C ALA A 50 17.51 1.47 19.20
N VAL A 51 16.72 2.53 19.30
CA VAL A 51 15.37 2.33 19.86
C VAL A 51 14.59 1.54 18.82
N LYS A 52 14.53 0.23 19.06
CA LYS A 52 13.47 -0.67 18.63
C LYS A 52 12.15 -0.12 19.16
N ASP A 53 11.70 1.03 18.68
CA ASP A 53 10.46 1.63 19.15
C ASP A 53 9.31 0.96 18.40
N GLU A 54 9.14 -0.33 18.71
CA GLU A 54 8.07 -1.19 18.22
C GLU A 54 6.71 -0.51 18.39
N LYS A 55 6.58 0.38 19.40
CA LYS A 55 5.42 1.22 19.62
C LYS A 55 5.19 2.25 18.50
N VAL A 56 6.24 2.93 18.02
CA VAL A 56 6.13 3.87 16.91
C VAL A 56 5.90 3.14 15.60
N THR A 57 6.66 2.07 15.33
CA THR A 57 6.41 1.23 14.15
C THR A 57 4.99 0.68 14.17
N SER A 58 4.48 0.23 15.32
CA SER A 58 3.10 -0.27 15.45
C SER A 58 2.05 0.83 15.23
N GLN A 59 2.30 2.06 15.70
CA GLN A 59 1.43 3.19 15.42
C GLN A 59 1.38 3.54 13.93
N ILE A 60 2.55 3.65 13.29
CA ILE A 60 2.64 3.89 11.84
C ILE A 60 1.95 2.75 11.10
N ALA A 61 2.23 1.50 11.47
CA ALA A 61 1.63 0.33 10.84
C ALA A 61 0.10 0.35 10.94
N THR A 62 -0.45 0.71 12.09
CA THR A 62 -1.91 0.82 12.31
C THR A 62 -2.53 1.94 11.47
N GLN A 63 -1.83 3.08 11.35
CA GLN A 63 -2.27 4.16 10.47
C GLN A 63 -2.25 3.72 9.00
N LEU A 64 -1.18 3.06 8.56
CA LEU A 64 -1.05 2.55 7.18
C LEU A 64 -2.09 1.48 6.86
N GLU A 65 -2.37 0.58 7.79
CA GLU A 65 -3.42 -0.45 7.65
C GLU A 65 -4.78 0.19 7.32
N THR A 66 -5.05 1.37 7.87
CA THR A 66 -6.29 2.12 7.64
C THR A 66 -6.22 3.01 6.39
N GLN A 67 -5.11 3.70 6.18
CA GLN A 67 -4.98 4.70 5.12
C GLN A 67 -4.69 4.09 3.75
N LEU A 68 -3.97 2.97 3.68
CA LEU A 68 -3.57 2.36 2.42
C LEU A 68 -4.79 1.90 1.60
N PRO A 69 -5.78 1.19 2.17
CA PRO A 69 -7.07 0.96 1.52
C PRO A 69 -7.76 2.24 1.01
N GLN A 70 -7.79 3.30 1.82
CA GLN A 70 -8.45 4.56 1.45
C GLN A 70 -7.76 5.22 0.25
N LYS A 71 -6.43 5.22 0.22
CA LYS A 71 -5.64 5.77 -0.89
C LYS A 71 -5.76 4.96 -2.17
N LEU A 72 -5.84 3.65 -2.06
CA LEU A 72 -6.10 2.78 -3.20
C LEU A 72 -7.54 2.94 -3.71
N ALA A 73 -8.51 3.14 -2.82
CA ALA A 73 -9.89 3.44 -3.20
C ALA A 73 -10.01 4.77 -3.98
N GLU A 74 -9.24 5.80 -3.61
CA GLU A 74 -9.13 7.04 -4.40
C GLU A 74 -8.63 6.78 -5.83
N MET A 75 -7.95 5.65 -6.09
CA MET A 75 -7.47 5.21 -7.40
C MET A 75 -8.45 4.28 -8.14
N GLY A 76 -9.64 4.04 -7.59
CA GLY A 76 -10.60 3.09 -8.13
C GLY A 76 -10.25 1.64 -7.81
N LEU A 77 -9.50 1.38 -6.73
CA LEU A 77 -9.12 0.04 -6.30
C LEU A 77 -9.69 -0.25 -4.92
N GLY A 78 -10.60 -1.22 -4.84
CA GLY A 78 -11.10 -1.75 -3.59
C GLY A 78 -10.13 -2.76 -3.00
N VAL A 79 -9.27 -2.32 -2.08
CA VAL A 79 -8.28 -3.19 -1.43
C VAL A 79 -8.54 -3.24 0.06
N THR A 80 -8.48 -4.42 0.66
CA THR A 80 -8.34 -4.58 2.11
C THR A 80 -6.90 -4.91 2.44
N CYS A 81 -6.38 -4.37 3.53
CA CYS A 81 -5.04 -4.71 4.00
C CYS A 81 -5.11 -5.05 5.48
N LYS A 82 -4.35 -6.07 5.87
CA LYS A 82 -4.23 -6.55 7.24
C LYS A 82 -2.76 -6.67 7.59
N LYS A 83 -2.37 -6.14 8.74
CA LYS A 83 -1.03 -6.38 9.28
C LYS A 83 -0.89 -7.84 9.70
N VAL A 84 0.03 -8.57 9.07
CA VAL A 84 0.28 -9.99 9.35
C VAL A 84 1.59 -10.23 10.10
N PHE A 85 2.50 -9.26 10.07
CA PHE A 85 3.77 -9.34 10.79
C PHE A 85 4.26 -7.96 11.22
N LEU A 86 4.88 -7.89 12.39
CA LEU A 86 5.57 -6.72 12.89
C LEU A 86 6.71 -7.15 13.81
N GLN A 87 7.93 -6.71 13.50
CA GLN A 87 9.09 -6.90 14.36
C GLN A 87 10.07 -5.74 14.19
N GLY A 88 10.28 -4.96 15.25
CA GLY A 88 11.18 -3.80 15.20
C GLY A 88 10.69 -2.73 14.22
N SER A 89 11.45 -2.47 13.15
CA SER A 89 11.12 -1.53 12.06
C SER A 89 10.50 -2.21 10.84
N PHE A 90 10.35 -3.53 10.87
CA PHE A 90 9.83 -4.31 9.74
C PHE A 90 8.36 -4.65 9.95
N VAL A 91 7.54 -4.37 8.94
CA VAL A 91 6.09 -4.61 8.94
C VAL A 91 5.71 -5.31 7.64
N VAL A 92 4.82 -6.29 7.73
CA VAL A 92 4.22 -6.94 6.56
C VAL A 92 2.72 -6.78 6.60
N PHE A 93 2.17 -6.26 5.51
CA PHE A 93 0.73 -6.23 5.26
C PHE A 93 0.37 -7.28 4.22
N GLU A 94 -0.67 -8.07 4.50
CA GLU A 94 -1.36 -8.89 3.50
C GLU A 94 -2.51 -8.06 2.93
N CYS A 95 -2.51 -7.84 1.62
CA CYS A 95 -3.50 -7.04 0.94
C CYS A 95 -4.28 -7.89 -0.08
N HIS A 96 -5.60 -7.72 -0.09
CA HIS A 96 -6.51 -8.37 -1.02
C HIS A 96 -7.18 -7.31 -1.88
N LEU A 97 -6.99 -7.42 -3.20
CA LEU A 97 -7.78 -6.66 -4.16
C LEU A 97 -9.14 -7.35 -4.28
N GLN A 98 -10.20 -6.66 -3.91
CA GLN A 98 -11.58 -7.17 -3.93
C GLN A 98 -12.28 -6.77 -5.23
N HIS A 99 -12.11 -5.52 -5.63
CA HIS A 99 -12.73 -4.99 -6.84
C HIS A 99 -11.92 -3.86 -7.44
N MET A 100 -12.22 -3.56 -8.70
CA MET A 100 -11.69 -2.39 -9.40
C MET A 100 -12.79 -1.64 -10.15
N GLU A 101 -12.69 -0.31 -10.13
CA GLU A 101 -13.50 0.61 -10.92
C GLU A 101 -12.80 0.83 -12.26
N LEU A 102 -13.06 -0.08 -13.19
CA LEU A 102 -12.34 -0.20 -14.46
C LEU A 102 -12.32 1.11 -15.25
N ARG A 103 -13.46 1.82 -15.27
CA ARG A 103 -13.58 3.13 -15.92
C ARG A 103 -12.66 4.17 -15.29
N GLU A 104 -12.56 4.22 -13.96
CA GLU A 104 -11.71 5.20 -13.27
C GLU A 104 -10.23 4.93 -13.51
N LEU A 105 -9.84 3.66 -13.50
CA LEU A 105 -8.46 3.25 -13.81
C LEU A 105 -8.06 3.66 -15.22
N ILE A 106 -8.93 3.38 -16.20
CA ILE A 106 -8.68 3.73 -17.60
C ILE A 106 -8.71 5.24 -17.80
N LEU A 107 -9.64 5.94 -17.16
CA LEU A 107 -9.71 7.40 -17.20
C LEU A 107 -8.41 8.04 -16.70
N LYS A 108 -7.87 7.57 -15.57
CA LYS A 108 -6.62 8.09 -15.02
C LYS A 108 -5.40 7.73 -15.87
N ALA A 109 -5.42 6.58 -16.53
CA ALA A 109 -4.30 6.10 -17.32
C ALA A 109 -4.26 6.66 -18.75
N GLN A 110 -5.42 6.83 -19.40
CA GLN A 110 -5.53 7.10 -20.85
C GLN A 110 -6.44 8.29 -21.19
N GLY A 111 -7.14 8.88 -20.21
CA GLY A 111 -8.02 10.03 -20.39
C GLY A 111 -9.47 9.70 -20.78
N GLU A 112 -10.32 10.73 -20.80
CA GLU A 112 -11.78 10.62 -20.91
C GLU A 112 -12.22 9.98 -22.23
N THR A 113 -11.61 10.36 -23.36
CA THR A 113 -11.98 9.86 -24.69
C THR A 113 -11.76 8.35 -24.80
N PHE A 114 -10.60 7.86 -24.35
CA PHE A 114 -10.32 6.43 -24.39
C PHE A 114 -11.20 5.64 -23.42
N ALA A 115 -11.41 6.17 -22.20
CA ALA A 115 -12.31 5.56 -21.22
C ALA A 115 -13.75 5.43 -21.76
N ALA A 116 -14.24 6.45 -22.47
CA ALA A 116 -15.57 6.43 -23.09
C ALA A 116 -15.67 5.38 -24.21
N HIS A 117 -14.67 5.29 -25.09
CA HIS A 117 -14.64 4.27 -26.15
C HIS A 117 -14.54 2.86 -25.59
N PHE A 118 -13.74 2.67 -24.54
CA PHE A 118 -13.60 1.38 -23.89
C PHE A 118 -14.90 0.94 -23.20
N GLN A 119 -15.60 1.85 -22.53
CA GLN A 119 -16.92 1.56 -21.96
C GLN A 119 -17.93 1.19 -23.05
N ALA A 120 -17.98 1.94 -24.15
CA ALA A 120 -18.87 1.64 -25.26
C ALA A 120 -18.59 0.25 -25.88
N LEU A 121 -17.31 -0.17 -25.90
CA LEU A 121 -16.93 -1.52 -26.32
C LEU A 121 -17.47 -2.59 -25.36
N LEU A 122 -17.32 -2.40 -24.04
CA LEU A 122 -17.85 -3.34 -23.05
C LEU A 122 -19.38 -3.44 -23.14
N ASP A 123 -20.06 -2.31 -23.28
CA ASP A 123 -21.52 -2.26 -23.42
C ASP A 123 -21.96 -2.99 -24.71
N ALA A 124 -21.20 -2.86 -25.81
CA ALA A 124 -21.48 -3.58 -27.05
C ALA A 124 -21.29 -5.10 -26.89
N ILE A 125 -20.23 -5.54 -26.19
CA ILE A 125 -19.99 -6.96 -25.89
C ILE A 125 -21.16 -7.54 -25.09
N ASP A 126 -21.64 -6.81 -24.08
CA ASP A 126 -22.81 -7.20 -23.27
C ASP A 126 -24.08 -7.30 -24.12
N ASN A 127 -24.36 -6.29 -24.94
CA ASN A 127 -25.55 -6.27 -25.80
C ASN A 127 -25.57 -7.38 -26.87
N LEU A 128 -24.39 -7.84 -27.28
CA LEU A 128 -24.24 -8.96 -28.22
C LEU A 128 -24.24 -10.33 -27.54
N GLY A 129 -24.33 -10.39 -26.21
CA GLY A 129 -24.30 -11.66 -25.45
C GLY A 129 -22.95 -12.36 -25.51
N LEU A 130 -21.86 -11.63 -25.75
CA LEU A 130 -20.51 -12.18 -25.92
C LEU A 130 -19.79 -12.32 -24.56
N GLY A 131 -20.40 -13.05 -23.62
CA GLY A 131 -19.89 -13.21 -22.24
C GLY A 131 -18.42 -13.64 -22.17
N GLU A 132 -18.03 -14.65 -22.95
CA GLU A 132 -16.63 -15.11 -22.98
C GLU A 132 -15.64 -14.02 -23.42
N ALA A 133 -16.04 -13.15 -24.35
CA ALA A 133 -15.19 -12.04 -24.78
C ALA A 133 -15.02 -11.01 -23.66
N LYS A 134 -16.09 -10.74 -22.90
CA LYS A 134 -16.05 -9.86 -21.72
C LYS A 134 -15.13 -10.42 -20.64
N ASP A 135 -15.26 -11.70 -20.32
CA ASP A 135 -14.43 -12.36 -19.32
C ASP A 135 -12.94 -12.33 -19.71
N ASN A 136 -12.64 -12.56 -20.99
CA ASN A 136 -11.27 -12.45 -21.51
C ASN A 136 -10.71 -11.03 -21.40
N VAL A 137 -11.54 -10.00 -21.65
CA VAL A 137 -11.12 -8.61 -21.47
C VAL A 137 -10.89 -8.32 -19.99
N HIS A 138 -11.80 -8.72 -19.11
CA HIS A 138 -11.68 -8.54 -17.66
C HIS A 138 -10.43 -9.22 -17.10
N ALA A 139 -10.13 -10.46 -17.52
CA ALA A 139 -8.94 -11.19 -17.10
C ALA A 139 -7.66 -10.45 -17.50
N LYS A 140 -7.56 -10.00 -18.76
CA LYS A 140 -6.38 -9.26 -19.25
C LYS A 140 -6.20 -7.91 -18.57
N VAL A 141 -7.29 -7.20 -18.28
CA VAL A 141 -7.18 -5.94 -17.54
C VAL A 141 -6.80 -6.20 -16.09
N THR A 142 -7.39 -7.20 -15.45
CA THR A 142 -7.06 -7.59 -14.08
C THR A 142 -5.57 -7.92 -13.94
N GLU A 143 -5.03 -8.75 -14.83
CA GLU A 143 -3.60 -9.08 -14.85
C GLU A 143 -2.71 -7.82 -14.95
N LYS A 144 -3.03 -6.93 -15.90
CA LYS A 144 -2.27 -5.68 -16.10
C LYS A 144 -2.38 -4.72 -14.93
N VAL A 145 -3.57 -4.57 -14.36
CA VAL A 145 -3.82 -3.70 -13.21
C VAL A 145 -3.11 -4.24 -11.98
N SER A 146 -3.19 -5.55 -11.73
CA SER A 146 -2.46 -6.19 -10.63
C SER A 146 -0.96 -5.98 -10.78
N ALA A 147 -0.36 -6.24 -11.94
CA ALA A 147 1.07 -6.01 -12.16
C ALA A 147 1.47 -4.53 -11.93
N ALA A 148 0.72 -3.60 -12.53
CA ALA A 148 0.96 -2.17 -12.37
C ALA A 148 0.76 -1.69 -10.93
N LEU A 149 -0.19 -2.28 -10.19
CA LEU A 149 -0.43 -1.98 -8.79
C LEU A 149 0.79 -2.32 -7.93
N LEU A 150 1.38 -3.51 -8.11
CA LEU A 150 2.56 -3.92 -7.34
C LEU A 150 3.73 -2.95 -7.58
N GLU A 151 4.01 -2.59 -8.84
CA GLU A 151 5.07 -1.65 -9.21
C GLU A 151 4.81 -0.23 -8.66
N LYS A 152 3.57 0.24 -8.75
CA LYS A 152 3.19 1.57 -8.25
C LYS A 152 3.25 1.64 -6.72
N LEU A 153 2.90 0.56 -6.02
CA LEU A 153 3.02 0.55 -4.56
C LEU A 153 4.47 0.68 -4.10
N GLU A 154 5.42 0.02 -4.75
CA GLU A 154 6.84 0.14 -4.38
C GLU A 154 7.42 1.55 -4.62
N SER A 155 6.95 2.24 -5.65
CA SER A 155 7.48 3.58 -6.00
C SER A 155 6.72 4.73 -5.33
N VAL A 156 5.39 4.68 -5.32
CA VAL A 156 4.54 5.79 -4.85
C VAL A 156 4.42 5.80 -3.33
N LEU A 157 4.35 4.62 -2.68
CA LEU A 157 4.13 4.56 -1.23
C LEU A 157 5.29 5.19 -0.45
N PRO A 158 6.58 4.88 -0.73
CA PRO A 158 7.70 5.57 -0.09
C PRO A 158 7.69 7.08 -0.31
N GLU A 159 7.40 7.54 -1.53
CA GLU A 159 7.35 8.97 -1.85
C GLU A 159 6.28 9.70 -1.00
N LYS A 160 5.07 9.12 -0.94
CA LYS A 160 3.95 9.70 -0.17
C LYS A 160 4.20 9.71 1.33
N LEU A 161 4.83 8.66 1.86
CA LEU A 161 5.18 8.59 3.28
C LEU A 161 6.35 9.52 3.61
N GLY A 162 7.33 9.66 2.70
CA GLY A 162 8.42 10.62 2.82
C GLY A 162 7.92 12.06 2.90
N GLN A 163 6.88 12.42 2.12
CA GLN A 163 6.21 13.73 2.22
C GLN A 163 5.60 14.00 3.60
N ALA A 164 5.24 12.95 4.35
CA ALA A 164 4.77 13.02 5.72
C ALA A 164 5.89 12.87 6.77
N GLY A 165 7.16 12.85 6.34
CA GLY A 165 8.33 12.70 7.19
C GLY A 165 8.67 11.26 7.60
N VAL A 166 8.03 10.27 6.99
CA VAL A 166 8.25 8.85 7.27
C VAL A 166 9.04 8.22 6.12
N GLU A 167 10.32 7.95 6.36
CA GLU A 167 11.18 7.31 5.37
C GLU A 167 11.02 5.79 5.46
N VAL A 168 10.56 5.19 4.36
CA VAL A 168 10.36 3.75 4.28
C VAL A 168 11.01 3.18 3.03
N SER A 169 11.47 1.93 3.12
CA SER A 169 11.66 1.07 1.96
C SER A 169 10.47 0.13 1.86
N VAL A 170 9.92 -0.01 0.65
CA VAL A 170 8.76 -0.86 0.39
C VAL A 170 9.16 -1.89 -0.65
N VAL A 171 8.85 -3.16 -0.36
CA VAL A 171 9.02 -4.29 -1.28
C VAL A 171 7.69 -5.03 -1.35
N VAL A 172 7.13 -5.14 -2.54
CA VAL A 172 5.87 -5.81 -2.78
C VAL A 172 6.14 -7.19 -3.37
N ARG A 173 5.44 -8.19 -2.85
CA ARG A 173 5.57 -9.59 -3.28
C ARG A 173 4.21 -10.20 -3.56
N THR A 174 4.16 -11.09 -4.54
CA THR A 174 3.00 -11.96 -4.73
C THR A 174 2.93 -12.98 -3.58
N ALA A 175 1.79 -13.65 -3.43
CA ALA A 175 1.68 -14.75 -2.47
C ALA A 175 2.74 -15.85 -2.67
N ALA A 176 3.11 -16.15 -3.92
CA ALA A 176 4.11 -17.17 -4.24
C ALA A 176 5.52 -16.74 -3.82
N ASP A 177 5.85 -15.45 -3.96
CA ASP A 177 7.20 -14.92 -3.71
C ASP A 177 7.41 -14.47 -2.26
N GLN A 178 6.33 -14.31 -1.48
CA GLN A 178 6.41 -13.76 -0.13
C GLN A 178 7.20 -14.65 0.82
N ALA A 179 6.91 -15.96 0.85
CA ALA A 179 7.56 -16.85 1.80
C ALA A 179 9.09 -16.93 1.57
N PRO A 180 9.60 -17.18 0.34
CA PRO A 180 11.04 -17.14 0.07
C PRO A 180 11.68 -15.81 0.51
N PHE A 181 11.10 -14.69 0.07
CA PHE A 181 11.60 -13.36 0.44
C PHE A 181 11.67 -13.14 1.95
N PHE A 182 10.60 -13.52 2.66
CA PHE A 182 10.49 -13.29 4.10
C PHE A 182 11.52 -14.09 4.89
N PHE A 183 11.69 -15.38 4.59
CA PHE A 183 12.66 -16.22 5.29
C PHE A 183 14.12 -15.86 4.95
N ASP A 184 14.40 -15.50 3.70
CA ASP A 184 15.72 -15.00 3.30
C ASP A 184 16.05 -13.70 4.04
N PHE A 185 15.08 -12.78 4.14
CA PHE A 185 15.23 -11.55 4.91
C PHE A 185 15.51 -11.83 6.38
N LEU A 186 14.69 -12.68 7.04
CA LEU A 186 14.89 -13.03 8.45
C LEU A 186 16.27 -13.66 8.71
N THR A 187 16.76 -14.46 7.77
CA THR A 187 18.10 -15.06 7.86
C THR A 187 19.19 -14.00 7.76
N SER A 188 19.04 -13.01 6.87
CA SER A 188 20.04 -11.96 6.69
C SER A 188 20.18 -11.00 7.88
N ILE A 189 19.14 -10.82 8.69
CA ILE A 189 19.17 -9.98 9.89
C ILE A 189 19.57 -10.75 11.17
N ALA A 190 19.60 -12.08 11.12
CA ALA A 190 19.98 -12.92 12.25
C ALA A 190 21.50 -13.13 12.37
N GLN A 191 22.27 -12.70 11.37
CA GLN A 191 23.73 -12.74 11.31
C GLN A 191 24.34 -11.46 11.87
#